data_AF-A0A954B3F6-F1
#
_entry.id   AF-A0A954B3F6-F1
#
_cell.length_a   1.000
_cell.length_b   1.000
_cell.length_c   1.000
_cell.angle_alpha   90.00
_cell.angle_beta   90.00
_cell.angle_gamma   90.00
#
_symmetry.space_group_name_H-M   'P 1'
#
loop_
_entity.id
_entity.type
_entity.pdbx_description
1 polymer ?
#
loop_
_entity_poly.entity_id
_entity_poly.type
_entity_poly.pdbx_seq_one_letter_code
_entity_poly.pdbx_strand_id
1 'polypeptide(L)'
;MSVATRGKGAAIAAGLAYALLWCSATAYLYATGGDWSSGVAVIAIFGAGLGGVAWLLTRGADAPRIEVKRPTIESGAIILYLALYAVLFLGFGMTWARQVLPEGQQQELLVMGLKLGVHIVAPAILLTLLGAKLGPITQLGLSGRKFWRTLIVLGLIILGLICVITPSLKQISGIPPTFDTMIWALPLGFIWITLEAGVCEEFLFRGVLQTRLTSWFNSPWAGVIATALIFGLAHAPGLFMRGGPDVDGWSTDPLQVVAHTIAVLSPIGLTFGLIYARTKSLLLVILLHGLVDVLPNLAEFVELWR
;
A
#
# COMPACT_ATOMS: atom_id res chain seq x y z
N MET A 1 -16.47 -31.35 3.89
CA MET A 1 -15.58 -30.61 2.96
C MET A 1 -14.19 -30.49 3.59
N SER A 2 -13.13 -30.94 2.91
CA SER A 2 -11.76 -30.89 3.43
C SER A 2 -11.26 -29.44 3.56
N VAL A 3 -10.28 -29.20 4.44
CA VAL A 3 -9.64 -27.88 4.64
C VAL A 3 -9.14 -27.27 3.31
N ALA A 4 -8.63 -28.10 2.40
CA ALA A 4 -8.19 -27.68 1.07
C ALA A 4 -9.35 -27.20 0.16
N THR A 5 -10.53 -27.81 0.27
CA THR A 5 -11.72 -27.38 -0.50
C THR A 5 -12.29 -26.05 -0.01
N ARG A 6 -12.19 -25.76 1.30
CA ARG A 6 -12.63 -24.47 1.88
C ARG A 6 -11.80 -23.28 1.37
N GLY A 7 -10.48 -23.44 1.28
CA GLY A 7 -9.59 -22.35 0.82
C GLY A 7 -9.79 -21.98 -0.65
N LYS A 8 -10.10 -22.96 -1.51
CA LYS A 8 -10.45 -22.71 -2.93
C LYS A 8 -11.78 -21.97 -3.08
N GLY A 9 -12.81 -22.39 -2.32
CA GLY A 9 -14.10 -21.70 -2.32
C GLY A 9 -13.99 -20.24 -1.89
N ALA A 10 -13.22 -19.96 -0.82
CA ALA A 10 -12.97 -18.60 -0.36
C ALA A 10 -12.26 -17.73 -1.40
N ALA A 11 -11.26 -18.28 -2.12
CA ALA A 11 -10.56 -17.56 -3.17
C ALA A 11 -11.50 -17.20 -4.35
N ILE A 12 -12.34 -18.14 -4.79
CA ILE A 12 -13.29 -17.91 -5.88
C ILE A 12 -14.32 -16.86 -5.47
N ALA A 13 -14.91 -17.00 -4.27
CA ALA A 13 -15.88 -16.03 -3.76
C ALA A 13 -15.27 -14.62 -3.63
N ALA A 14 -14.06 -14.50 -3.09
CA ALA A 14 -13.36 -13.22 -2.99
C ALA A 14 -13.05 -12.63 -4.37
N GLY A 15 -12.63 -13.44 -5.34
CA GLY A 15 -12.37 -13.00 -6.71
C GLY A 15 -13.62 -12.48 -7.42
N LEU A 16 -14.74 -13.19 -7.30
CA LEU A 16 -16.03 -12.75 -7.85
C LEU A 16 -16.54 -11.47 -7.18
N ALA A 17 -16.43 -11.38 -5.85
CA ALA A 17 -16.80 -10.18 -5.12
C ALA A 17 -15.93 -8.98 -5.52
N TYR A 18 -14.61 -9.17 -5.65
CA TYR A 18 -13.71 -8.12 -6.12
C TYR A 18 -14.06 -7.66 -7.53
N ALA A 19 -14.27 -8.59 -8.46
CA ALA A 19 -14.64 -8.25 -9.83
C ALA A 19 -15.95 -7.46 -9.89
N LEU A 20 -16.97 -7.87 -9.11
CA LEU A 20 -18.23 -7.15 -9.02
C LEU A 20 -18.04 -5.74 -8.45
N LEU A 21 -17.31 -5.60 -7.35
CA LEU A 21 -17.04 -4.31 -6.71
C LEU A 21 -16.25 -3.38 -7.63
N TRP A 22 -15.19 -3.89 -8.25
CA TRP A 22 -14.36 -3.11 -9.16
C TRP A 22 -15.14 -2.69 -10.40
N CYS A 23 -15.89 -3.60 -11.04
CA CYS A 23 -16.73 -3.24 -12.19
C CYS A 23 -17.81 -2.20 -11.80
N SER A 24 -18.43 -2.35 -10.62
CA SER A 24 -19.44 -1.41 -10.14
C SER A 24 -18.84 -0.03 -9.85
N ALA A 25 -17.66 0.01 -9.23
CA ALA A 25 -16.94 1.25 -8.95
C ALA A 25 -16.52 1.98 -10.24
N THR A 26 -15.93 1.26 -11.20
CA THR A 26 -15.55 1.82 -12.51
C THR A 26 -16.76 2.29 -13.30
N ALA A 27 -17.86 1.53 -13.29
CA ALA A 27 -19.11 1.94 -13.94
C ALA A 27 -19.74 3.17 -13.27
N TYR A 28 -19.67 3.27 -11.94
CA TYR A 28 -20.14 4.43 -11.20
C TYR A 28 -19.34 5.69 -11.54
N LEU A 29 -18.00 5.59 -11.57
CA LEU A 29 -17.13 6.69 -11.99
C LEU A 29 -17.48 7.14 -13.41
N TYR A 30 -17.64 6.20 -14.35
CA TYR A 30 -18.06 6.52 -15.71
C TYR A 30 -19.42 7.23 -15.75
N ALA A 31 -20.42 6.70 -15.05
CA ALA A 31 -21.79 7.23 -15.08
C ALA A 31 -21.93 8.61 -14.40
N THR A 32 -21.04 8.94 -13.47
CA THR A 32 -21.08 10.19 -12.70
C THR A 32 -20.04 11.22 -13.16
N GLY A 33 -19.30 10.93 -14.24
CA GLY A 33 -18.27 11.82 -14.78
C GLY A 33 -16.95 11.85 -13.99
N GLY A 34 -16.75 10.89 -13.07
CA GLY A 34 -15.47 10.67 -12.40
C GLY A 34 -14.46 9.96 -13.31
N ASP A 35 -13.19 9.95 -12.91
CA ASP A 35 -12.12 9.32 -13.68
C ASP A 35 -12.13 7.78 -13.54
N TRP A 36 -12.85 7.14 -14.45
CA TRP A 36 -12.90 5.69 -14.60
C TRP A 36 -11.70 5.13 -15.39
N SER A 37 -11.07 5.97 -16.22
CA SER A 37 -10.06 5.55 -17.19
C SER A 37 -8.75 5.15 -16.50
N SER A 38 -8.36 5.89 -15.45
CA SER A 38 -7.22 5.53 -14.61
C SER A 38 -7.43 4.19 -13.92
N GLY A 39 -8.64 3.88 -13.47
CA GLY A 39 -8.95 2.57 -12.88
C GLY A 39 -8.68 1.42 -13.85
N VAL A 40 -9.14 1.55 -15.10
CA VAL A 40 -8.90 0.56 -16.16
C VAL A 40 -7.42 0.42 -16.47
N ALA A 41 -6.70 1.54 -16.63
CA ALA A 41 -5.27 1.53 -16.90
C ALA A 41 -4.49 0.87 -15.75
N VAL A 42 -4.82 1.20 -14.49
CA VAL A 42 -4.12 0.70 -13.31
C VAL A 42 -4.40 -0.79 -13.07
N ILE A 43 -5.62 -1.29 -13.27
CA ILE A 43 -5.84 -2.74 -13.16
C ILE A 43 -5.13 -3.53 -14.28
N ALA A 44 -5.02 -2.95 -15.49
CA ALA A 44 -4.29 -3.57 -16.58
C ALA A 44 -2.78 -3.59 -16.30
N ILE A 45 -2.21 -2.47 -15.84
CA ILE A 45 -0.77 -2.32 -15.58
C ILE A 45 -0.38 -3.04 -14.30
N PHE A 46 -0.97 -2.70 -13.16
CA PHE A 46 -0.60 -3.26 -11.85
C PHE A 46 -1.23 -4.63 -11.64
N GLY A 47 -2.56 -4.73 -11.79
CA GLY A 47 -3.30 -5.95 -11.51
C GLY A 47 -2.90 -7.13 -12.41
N ALA A 48 -2.77 -6.90 -13.71
CA ALA A 48 -2.42 -7.94 -14.68
C ALA A 48 -0.94 -7.94 -15.09
N GLY A 49 -0.40 -6.81 -15.60
CA GLY A 49 0.95 -6.73 -16.16
C GLY A 49 2.05 -6.99 -15.12
N LEU A 50 2.21 -6.07 -14.16
CA LEU A 50 3.17 -6.20 -13.06
C LEU A 50 2.87 -7.41 -12.19
N GLY A 51 1.60 -7.72 -11.94
CA GLY A 51 1.20 -8.95 -11.25
C GLY A 51 1.73 -10.22 -11.94
N GLY A 52 1.60 -10.30 -13.27
CA GLY A 52 2.13 -11.41 -14.08
C GLY A 52 3.65 -11.50 -14.05
N VAL A 53 4.35 -10.37 -14.21
CA VAL A 53 5.82 -10.31 -14.11
C VAL A 53 6.29 -10.73 -12.71
N ALA A 54 5.65 -10.21 -11.66
CA ALA A 54 5.94 -10.58 -10.28
C ALA A 54 5.72 -12.07 -10.02
N TRP A 55 4.65 -12.66 -10.55
CA TRP A 55 4.39 -14.09 -10.46
C TRP A 55 5.50 -14.92 -11.12
N LEU A 56 5.94 -14.52 -12.32
CA LEU A 56 7.02 -15.19 -13.04
C LEU A 56 8.35 -15.11 -12.29
N LEU A 57 8.71 -13.92 -11.79
CA LEU A 57 9.98 -13.69 -11.09
C LEU A 57 10.08 -14.44 -9.75
N THR A 58 8.93 -14.63 -9.09
CA THR A 58 8.79 -15.30 -7.79
C THR A 58 8.43 -16.79 -7.91
N ARG A 59 8.43 -17.36 -9.11
CA ARG A 59 8.19 -18.79 -9.32
C ARG A 59 9.24 -19.63 -8.58
N GLY A 60 8.76 -20.60 -7.81
CA GLY A 60 9.61 -21.44 -6.95
C GLY A 60 10.24 -20.68 -5.78
N ALA A 61 9.64 -19.57 -5.34
CA ALA A 61 9.92 -19.00 -4.02
C ALA A 61 9.36 -19.94 -2.94
N ASP A 62 10.19 -20.25 -1.95
CA ASP A 62 9.78 -21.00 -0.76
C ASP A 62 9.41 -19.99 0.34
N ALA A 63 8.14 -19.61 0.37
CA ALA A 63 7.63 -18.60 1.29
C ALA A 63 7.28 -19.26 2.64
N PRO A 64 7.99 -18.96 3.74
CA PRO A 64 7.69 -19.54 5.04
C PRO A 64 6.27 -19.18 5.49
N ARG A 65 5.57 -20.15 6.07
CA ARG A 65 4.23 -19.91 6.63
C ARG A 65 4.34 -19.11 7.92
N ILE A 66 3.50 -18.08 8.05
CA ILE A 66 3.33 -17.36 9.30
C ILE A 66 2.08 -17.91 9.98
N GLU A 67 2.26 -18.53 11.13
CA GLU A 67 1.16 -19.06 11.93
C GLU A 67 0.44 -17.94 12.67
N VAL A 68 -0.88 -17.92 12.57
CA VAL A 68 -1.76 -17.01 13.30
C VAL A 68 -2.63 -17.87 14.21
N LYS A 69 -2.42 -17.75 15.53
CA LYS A 69 -3.07 -18.63 16.52
C LYS A 69 -4.57 -18.40 16.62
N ARG A 70 -4.98 -17.12 16.56
CA ARG A 70 -6.38 -16.71 16.75
C ARG A 70 -6.86 -15.88 15.56
N PRO A 71 -6.94 -16.45 14.34
CA PRO A 71 -7.07 -15.69 13.11
C PRO A 71 -8.31 -14.81 13.06
N THR A 72 -9.46 -15.27 13.58
CA THR A 72 -10.69 -14.48 13.61
C THR A 72 -10.60 -13.30 14.59
N ILE A 73 -10.12 -13.53 15.81
CA ILE A 73 -10.00 -12.49 16.85
C ILE A 73 -8.95 -11.46 16.44
N GLU A 74 -7.77 -11.91 16.00
CA GLU A 74 -6.71 -11.02 15.56
C GLU A 74 -7.14 -10.21 14.33
N SER A 75 -7.79 -10.83 13.33
CA SER A 75 -8.31 -10.08 12.18
C SER A 75 -9.36 -9.05 12.59
N GLY A 76 -10.32 -9.43 13.44
CA GLY A 76 -11.37 -8.53 13.92
C GLY A 76 -10.80 -7.34 14.69
N ALA A 77 -9.81 -7.57 15.55
CA ALA A 77 -9.13 -6.52 16.29
C ALA A 77 -8.36 -5.56 15.35
N ILE A 78 -7.67 -6.07 14.33
CA ILE A 78 -6.97 -5.22 13.35
C ILE A 78 -7.96 -4.45 12.45
N ILE A 79 -9.09 -5.05 12.05
CA ILE A 79 -10.12 -4.35 11.28
C ILE A 79 -10.75 -3.23 12.12
N LEU A 80 -11.07 -3.50 13.39
CA LEU A 80 -11.57 -2.47 14.31
C LEU A 80 -10.53 -1.36 14.51
N TYR A 81 -9.26 -1.74 14.68
CA TYR A 81 -8.15 -0.79 14.75
C TYR A 81 -8.10 0.10 13.51
N LEU A 82 -8.21 -0.46 12.30
CA LEU A 82 -8.21 0.29 11.05
C LEU A 82 -9.42 1.23 10.92
N ALA A 83 -10.60 0.80 11.39
CA ALA A 83 -11.78 1.66 11.41
C ALA A 83 -11.59 2.86 12.37
N LEU A 84 -11.04 2.63 13.55
CA LEU A 84 -10.71 3.69 14.50
C LEU A 84 -9.59 4.60 13.97
N TYR A 85 -8.55 4.02 13.36
CA TYR A 85 -7.47 4.74 12.69
C TYR A 85 -8.01 5.69 11.61
N ALA A 86 -8.91 5.20 10.76
CA ALA A 86 -9.49 5.96 9.66
C ALA A 86 -10.25 7.20 10.12
N VAL A 87 -10.87 7.16 11.31
CA VAL A 87 -11.60 8.30 11.87
C VAL A 87 -10.70 9.15 12.76
N LEU A 88 -10.06 8.54 13.76
CA LEU A 88 -9.32 9.23 14.80
C LEU A 88 -7.99 9.78 14.29
N PHE A 89 -7.18 8.93 13.65
CA PHE A 89 -5.85 9.34 13.22
C PHE A 89 -5.90 10.16 11.94
N LEU A 90 -6.53 9.64 10.88
CA LEU A 90 -6.63 10.37 9.63
C LEU A 90 -7.49 11.65 9.78
N GLY A 91 -8.63 11.58 10.46
CA GLY A 91 -9.46 12.77 10.67
C GLY A 91 -8.82 13.79 11.61
N PHE A 92 -8.59 13.40 12.87
CA PHE A 92 -8.20 14.34 13.91
C PHE A 92 -6.68 14.40 14.14
N GLY A 93 -6.01 13.25 14.23
CA GLY A 93 -4.58 13.16 14.56
C GLY A 93 -3.68 13.86 13.54
N MET A 94 -3.93 13.63 12.25
CA MET A 94 -3.18 14.27 11.15
C MET A 94 -3.46 15.77 11.06
N THR A 95 -4.71 16.18 11.26
CA THR A 95 -5.08 17.60 11.29
C THR A 95 -4.39 18.31 12.45
N TRP A 96 -4.40 17.71 13.64
CA TRP A 96 -3.69 18.22 14.81
C TRP A 96 -2.19 18.33 14.55
N ALA A 97 -1.55 17.28 14.02
CA ALA A 97 -0.11 17.27 13.76
C ALA A 97 0.32 18.41 12.83
N ARG A 98 -0.49 18.71 11.80
CA ARG A 98 -0.24 19.79 10.84
C ARG A 98 -0.59 21.19 11.38
N GLN A 99 -1.30 21.31 12.50
CA GLN A 99 -1.64 22.59 13.12
C GLN A 99 -0.68 22.99 14.25
N VAL A 100 -0.01 22.02 14.88
CA VAL A 100 0.85 22.26 16.05
C VAL A 100 2.20 22.87 15.67
N LEU A 101 2.72 22.52 14.49
CA LEU A 101 3.98 23.04 13.97
C LEU A 101 3.74 23.77 12.64
N PRO A 102 4.45 24.87 12.36
CA PRO A 102 4.44 25.50 11.03
C PRO A 102 4.90 24.52 9.95
N GLU A 103 4.46 24.73 8.72
CA GLU A 103 4.93 23.97 7.55
C GLU A 103 6.46 24.01 7.47
N GLY A 104 7.09 22.85 7.31
CA GLY A 104 8.53 22.70 7.32
C GLY A 104 9.00 21.36 7.89
N GLN A 105 10.32 21.20 7.98
CA GLN A 105 10.98 19.94 8.34
C GLN A 105 10.51 19.38 9.68
N GLN A 106 10.28 20.24 10.68
CA GLN A 106 9.84 19.81 12.01
C GLN A 106 8.42 19.21 11.99
N GLN A 107 7.52 19.79 11.18
CA GLN A 107 6.18 19.25 11.01
C GLN A 107 6.22 17.87 10.34
N GLU A 108 7.03 17.69 9.30
CA GLU A 108 7.14 16.41 8.61
C GLU A 108 7.83 15.33 9.46
N LEU A 109 8.81 15.70 10.30
CA LEU A 109 9.37 14.78 11.29
C LEU A 109 8.33 14.34 12.33
N LEU A 110 7.46 15.24 12.77
CA LEU A 110 6.35 14.91 13.67
C LEU A 110 5.36 13.96 12.98
N VAL A 111 4.95 14.25 11.75
CA VAL A 111 4.04 13.41 10.96
C VAL A 111 4.64 12.02 10.75
N MET A 112 5.90 11.92 10.37
CA MET A 112 6.63 10.65 10.25
C MET A 112 6.62 9.87 11.57
N GLY A 113 6.96 10.51 12.69
CA GLY A 113 6.97 9.88 14.01
C GLY A 113 5.60 9.33 14.41
N LEU A 114 4.54 10.09 14.16
CA LEU A 114 3.16 9.67 14.39
C LEU A 114 2.75 8.52 13.47
N LYS A 115 3.10 8.59 12.17
CA LYS A 115 2.85 7.51 11.20
C LYS A 115 3.52 6.22 11.66
N LEU A 116 4.81 6.24 12.04
CA LEU A 116 5.51 5.08 12.58
C LEU A 116 4.84 4.53 13.84
N GLY A 117 4.43 5.41 14.75
CA GLY A 117 3.72 5.04 15.97
C GLY A 117 2.41 4.30 15.69
N VAL A 118 1.61 4.81 14.76
CA VAL A 118 0.28 4.30 14.44
C VAL A 118 0.31 3.14 13.43
N HIS A 119 1.26 3.09 12.52
CA HIS A 119 1.32 2.01 11.53
C HIS A 119 2.13 0.81 12.00
N ILE A 120 3.09 1.02 12.90
CA ILE A 120 4.01 -0.03 13.34
C ILE A 120 3.81 -0.34 14.81
N VAL A 121 4.01 0.65 15.69
CA VAL A 121 4.10 0.43 17.14
C VAL A 121 2.75 -0.01 17.71
N ALA A 122 1.67 0.71 17.44
CA ALA A 122 0.35 0.39 17.97
C ALA A 122 -0.18 -0.97 17.47
N PRO A 123 -0.11 -1.33 16.17
CA PRO A 123 -0.46 -2.67 15.70
C PRO A 123 0.43 -3.76 16.29
N ALA A 124 1.73 -3.52 16.45
CA ALA A 124 2.64 -4.45 17.09
C ALA A 124 2.24 -4.72 18.55
N ILE A 125 1.96 -3.66 19.33
CA ILE A 125 1.48 -3.77 20.71
C ILE A 125 0.17 -4.55 20.75
N LEU A 126 -0.82 -4.18 19.94
CA LEU A 126 -2.12 -4.87 19.87
C LEU A 126 -1.94 -6.37 19.60
N LEU A 127 -1.09 -6.73 18.64
CA LEU A 127 -0.79 -8.13 18.34
C LEU A 127 -0.12 -8.86 19.51
N THR A 128 0.83 -8.22 20.19
CA THR A 128 1.48 -8.82 21.36
C THR A 128 0.50 -9.02 22.53
N LEU A 129 -0.42 -8.07 22.76
CA LEU A 129 -1.51 -8.20 23.75
C LEU A 129 -2.47 -9.34 23.40
N LEU A 130 -2.68 -9.60 22.10
CA LEU A 130 -3.42 -10.76 21.61
C LEU A 130 -2.57 -12.06 21.60
N GLY A 131 -1.35 -12.04 22.13
CA GLY A 131 -0.46 -13.20 22.27
C GLY A 131 0.21 -13.64 20.98
N ALA A 132 0.24 -12.79 19.94
CA ALA A 132 0.96 -13.05 18.71
C ALA A 132 2.46 -12.71 18.85
N LYS A 133 3.31 -13.44 18.11
CA LYS A 133 4.75 -13.17 18.02
C LYS A 133 5.03 -12.28 16.81
N LEU A 134 5.89 -11.27 16.97
CA LEU A 134 6.25 -10.35 15.89
C LEU A 134 7.37 -10.88 14.98
N GLY A 135 8.28 -11.70 15.52
CA GLY A 135 9.42 -12.24 14.77
C GLY A 135 9.08 -12.90 13.42
N PRO A 136 8.01 -13.72 13.32
CA PRO A 136 7.57 -14.27 12.03
C PRO A 136 7.15 -13.23 10.99
N ILE A 137 6.73 -12.04 11.39
CA ILE A 137 6.34 -10.94 10.48
C ILE A 137 7.58 -10.28 9.88
N THR A 138 8.63 -10.13 10.69
CA THR A 138 9.88 -9.45 10.31
C THR A 138 10.89 -10.38 9.65
N GLN A 139 10.50 -11.60 9.30
CA GLN A 139 11.36 -12.53 8.59
C GLN A 139 11.72 -12.00 7.18
N LEU A 140 12.90 -12.38 6.69
CA LEU A 140 13.40 -11.91 5.39
C LEU A 140 12.57 -12.45 4.20
N GLY A 141 11.95 -13.63 4.35
CA GLY A 141 11.26 -14.32 3.26
C GLY A 141 12.22 -14.65 2.11
N LEU A 142 11.84 -14.27 0.88
CA LEU A 142 12.69 -14.37 -0.31
C LEU A 142 14.02 -13.62 -0.10
N SER A 143 15.14 -14.28 -0.38
CA SER A 143 16.48 -13.72 -0.18
C SER A 143 17.43 -14.06 -1.36
N GLY A 144 18.66 -13.56 -1.29
CA GLY A 144 19.71 -13.85 -2.26
C GLY A 144 19.41 -13.36 -3.68
N ARG A 145 19.89 -14.11 -4.69
CA ARG A 145 19.80 -13.71 -6.11
C ARG A 145 18.35 -13.46 -6.57
N LYS A 146 17.40 -14.28 -6.11
CA LYS A 146 15.98 -14.13 -6.51
C LYS A 146 15.37 -12.84 -5.95
N PHE A 147 15.71 -12.45 -4.72
CA PHE A 147 15.30 -11.17 -4.14
C PHE A 147 15.77 -10.01 -5.01
N TRP A 148 17.08 -9.91 -5.25
CA TRP A 148 17.67 -8.81 -6.01
C TRP A 148 17.16 -8.76 -7.45
N ARG A 149 17.05 -9.90 -8.13
CA ARG A 149 16.47 -9.96 -9.48
C ARG A 149 15.03 -9.45 -9.49
N THR A 150 14.23 -9.82 -8.50
CA THR A 150 12.83 -9.39 -8.43
C THR A 150 12.73 -7.90 -8.16
N LEU A 151 13.52 -7.39 -7.20
CA LEU A 151 13.59 -5.96 -6.88
C LEU A 151 14.04 -5.13 -8.08
N ILE A 152 15.13 -5.51 -8.75
CA ILE A 152 15.67 -4.75 -9.88
C ILE A 152 14.70 -4.75 -11.05
N VAL A 153 14.18 -5.91 -11.46
CA VAL A 153 13.30 -5.98 -12.64
C VAL A 153 11.99 -5.24 -12.40
N LEU A 154 11.30 -5.50 -11.27
CA LEU A 154 10.07 -4.79 -10.97
C LEU A 154 10.32 -3.30 -10.70
N GLY A 155 11.40 -2.97 -10.00
CA GLY A 155 11.78 -1.59 -9.69
C GLY A 155 12.05 -0.76 -10.94
N LEU A 156 12.78 -1.31 -11.93
CA LEU A 156 13.02 -0.63 -13.21
C LEU A 156 11.72 -0.43 -14.00
N ILE A 157 10.83 -1.43 -14.01
CA ILE A 157 9.53 -1.29 -14.67
C ILE A 157 8.69 -0.23 -13.97
N ILE A 158 8.62 -0.24 -12.63
CA ILE A 158 7.88 0.75 -11.84
C ILE A 158 8.41 2.16 -12.11
N LEU A 159 9.72 2.39 -11.99
CA LEU A 159 10.32 3.69 -12.26
C LEU A 159 10.05 4.15 -13.70
N GLY A 160 10.19 3.25 -14.68
CA GLY A 160 9.88 3.54 -16.08
C GLY A 160 8.41 3.92 -16.30
N LEU A 161 7.48 3.24 -15.63
CA LEU A 161 6.05 3.55 -15.67
C LEU A 161 5.78 4.92 -15.05
N ILE A 162 6.29 5.18 -13.84
CA ILE A 162 6.08 6.45 -13.12
C ILE A 162 6.61 7.64 -13.92
N CYS A 163 7.75 7.50 -14.60
CA CYS A 163 8.27 8.51 -15.51
C CYS A 163 7.31 8.89 -16.65
N VAL A 164 6.40 8.00 -17.03
CA VAL A 164 5.50 8.17 -18.19
C VAL A 164 4.08 8.53 -17.78
N ILE A 165 3.57 7.93 -16.70
CA ILE A 165 2.15 8.02 -16.32
C ILE A 165 1.87 9.09 -15.26
N THR A 166 2.92 9.70 -14.68
CA THR A 166 2.78 10.73 -13.64
C THR A 166 3.45 12.04 -14.07
N PRO A 167 3.07 13.19 -13.51
CA PRO A 167 3.74 14.47 -13.78
C PRO A 167 5.12 14.61 -13.12
N SER A 168 5.64 13.57 -12.45
CA SER A 168 6.84 13.63 -11.59
C SER A 168 8.05 14.26 -12.29
N LEU A 169 8.38 13.86 -13.52
CA LEU A 169 9.53 14.41 -14.23
C LEU A 169 9.38 15.91 -14.53
N LYS A 170 8.15 16.35 -14.81
CA LYS A 170 7.85 17.77 -15.04
C LYS A 170 7.99 18.56 -13.73
N GLN A 171 7.48 18.04 -12.62
CA GLN A 171 7.62 18.66 -11.30
C GLN A 171 9.08 18.77 -10.88
N ILE A 172 9.86 17.68 -11.02
CA ILE A 172 11.30 17.66 -10.74
C ILE A 172 12.06 18.67 -11.61
N SER A 173 11.68 18.82 -12.90
CA SER A 173 12.30 19.80 -13.79
C SER A 173 12.01 21.27 -13.45
N GLY A 174 10.95 21.52 -12.65
CA GLY A 174 10.57 22.87 -12.22
C GLY A 174 11.39 23.40 -11.05
N ILE A 175 12.07 22.53 -10.32
CA ILE A 175 13.06 22.88 -9.29
C ILE A 175 14.39 23.11 -10.01
N PRO A 176 15.28 24.05 -9.61
CA PRO A 176 16.60 24.17 -10.21
C PRO A 176 17.45 22.93 -9.85
N PRO A 177 17.47 21.86 -10.68
CA PRO A 177 18.00 20.57 -10.26
C PRO A 177 19.47 20.58 -10.65
N THR A 178 20.30 21.12 -9.78
CA THR A 178 21.74 20.96 -9.93
C THR A 178 22.10 19.51 -9.66
N PHE A 179 23.13 19.01 -10.34
CA PHE A 179 23.71 17.69 -10.05
C PHE A 179 24.02 17.54 -8.54
N ASP A 180 24.50 18.63 -7.92
CA ASP A 180 24.81 18.71 -6.49
C ASP A 180 23.59 18.52 -5.59
N THR A 181 22.40 18.93 -6.03
CA THR A 181 21.17 18.69 -5.26
C THR A 181 20.73 17.23 -5.41
N MET A 182 20.76 16.71 -6.64
CA MET A 182 20.24 15.37 -6.93
C MET A 182 21.08 14.23 -6.32
N ILE A 183 22.40 14.42 -6.16
CA ILE A 183 23.29 13.38 -5.61
C ILE A 183 22.92 12.97 -4.18
N TRP A 184 22.37 13.89 -3.38
CA TRP A 184 21.88 13.59 -2.03
C TRP A 184 20.35 13.47 -1.97
N ALA A 185 19.61 14.26 -2.75
CA ALA A 185 18.15 14.27 -2.66
C ALA A 185 17.51 12.97 -3.14
N LEU A 186 18.04 12.35 -4.20
CA LEU A 186 17.53 11.06 -4.68
C LEU A 186 17.68 9.94 -3.63
N PRO A 187 18.89 9.66 -3.09
CA PRO A 187 19.02 8.60 -2.10
C PRO A 187 18.32 8.92 -0.78
N LEU A 188 18.38 10.17 -0.29
CA LEU A 188 17.72 10.53 0.97
C LEU A 188 16.19 10.60 0.82
N GLY A 189 15.68 11.11 -0.30
CA GLY A 189 14.25 11.11 -0.61
C GLY A 189 13.70 9.69 -0.77
N PHE A 190 14.45 8.80 -1.41
CA PHE A 190 14.08 7.38 -1.47
C PHE A 190 14.02 6.75 -0.07
N ILE A 191 15.03 6.99 0.78
CA ILE A 191 15.03 6.49 2.16
C ILE A 191 13.84 7.06 2.93
N TRP A 192 13.60 8.36 2.83
CA TRP A 192 12.51 9.05 3.51
C TRP A 192 11.16 8.44 3.14
N ILE A 193 10.81 8.38 1.85
CA ILE A 193 9.51 7.88 1.41
C ILE A 193 9.36 6.38 1.64
N THR A 194 10.45 5.63 1.57
CA THR A 194 10.47 4.20 1.92
C THR A 194 10.12 4.01 3.40
N LEU A 195 10.58 4.87 4.29
CA LEU A 195 10.20 4.82 5.70
C LEU A 195 8.76 5.31 5.91
N GLU A 196 8.38 6.40 5.26
CA GLU A 196 7.11 7.07 5.46
C GLU A 196 5.91 6.26 4.97
N ALA A 197 5.97 5.78 3.72
CA ALA A 197 4.91 5.03 3.08
C ALA A 197 5.25 3.54 3.10
N GLY A 198 6.42 3.16 2.56
CA GLY A 198 6.81 1.77 2.39
C GLY A 198 6.77 0.95 3.69
N VAL A 199 7.52 1.35 4.72
CA VAL A 199 7.57 0.63 6.00
C VAL A 199 6.22 0.71 6.71
N CYS A 200 5.65 1.91 6.84
CA CYS A 200 4.40 2.11 7.57
C CYS A 200 3.27 1.27 6.98
N GLU A 201 3.00 1.43 5.68
CA GLU A 201 1.86 0.79 5.04
C GLU A 201 2.09 -0.71 4.84
N GLU A 202 3.26 -1.13 4.34
CA GLU A 202 3.46 -2.55 4.06
C GLU A 202 3.53 -3.38 5.35
N PHE A 203 4.07 -2.82 6.45
CA PHE A 203 3.98 -3.50 7.75
C PHE A 203 2.52 -3.70 8.17
N LEU A 204 1.70 -2.65 8.16
CA LEU A 204 0.31 -2.71 8.60
C LEU A 204 -0.56 -3.58 7.68
N PHE A 205 -0.45 -3.42 6.37
CA PHE A 205 -1.32 -4.10 5.43
C PHE A 205 -0.82 -5.51 5.08
N ARG A 206 0.48 -5.72 4.85
CA ARG A 206 1.00 -7.06 4.48
C ARG A 206 1.39 -7.87 5.70
N GLY A 207 2.29 -7.31 6.50
CA GLY A 207 2.83 -7.97 7.68
C GLY A 207 1.73 -8.27 8.69
N VAL A 208 0.88 -7.29 8.95
CA VAL A 208 -0.20 -7.37 9.92
C VAL A 208 -1.48 -7.94 9.29
N LEU A 209 -2.27 -7.14 8.57
CA LEU A 209 -3.62 -7.49 8.14
C LEU A 209 -3.67 -8.73 7.22
N GLN A 210 -2.91 -8.73 6.11
CA GLN A 210 -2.99 -9.80 5.10
C GLN A 210 -2.64 -11.17 5.66
N THR A 211 -1.67 -11.26 6.55
CA THR A 211 -1.29 -12.51 7.20
C THR A 211 -2.44 -13.10 8.02
N ARG A 212 -3.20 -12.26 8.74
CA ARG A 212 -4.34 -12.69 9.54
C ARG A 212 -5.52 -13.07 8.66
N LEU A 213 -5.87 -12.24 7.67
CA LEU A 213 -6.94 -12.55 6.72
C LEU A 213 -6.65 -13.82 5.92
N THR A 214 -5.39 -14.06 5.54
CA THR A 214 -4.96 -15.31 4.90
C THR A 214 -5.27 -16.52 5.78
N SER A 215 -4.98 -16.45 7.09
CA SER A 215 -5.30 -17.53 8.03
C SER A 215 -6.79 -17.64 8.32
N TRP A 216 -7.52 -16.52 8.43
CA TRP A 216 -8.97 -16.52 8.70
C TRP A 216 -9.74 -17.17 7.55
N PHE A 217 -9.46 -16.76 6.31
CA PHE A 217 -10.09 -17.38 5.13
C PHE A 217 -9.50 -18.73 4.77
N ASN A 218 -8.41 -19.15 5.44
CA ASN A 218 -7.61 -20.31 5.08
C ASN A 218 -7.26 -20.31 3.57
N SER A 219 -6.90 -19.14 3.05
CA SER A 219 -6.66 -18.89 1.63
C SER A 219 -5.79 -17.65 1.43
N PRO A 220 -4.57 -17.81 0.88
CA PRO A 220 -3.69 -16.67 0.57
C PRO A 220 -4.34 -15.67 -0.39
N TRP A 221 -5.09 -16.16 -1.39
CA TRP A 221 -5.71 -15.31 -2.40
C TRP A 221 -6.89 -14.52 -1.86
N ALA A 222 -7.75 -15.14 -1.04
CA ALA A 222 -8.81 -14.40 -0.36
C ALA A 222 -8.21 -13.34 0.60
N GLY A 223 -7.14 -13.68 1.31
CA GLY A 223 -6.41 -12.74 2.16
C GLY A 223 -5.82 -11.56 1.38
N VAL A 224 -5.19 -11.81 0.23
CA VAL A 224 -4.66 -10.77 -0.67
C VAL A 224 -5.79 -9.84 -1.13
N ILE A 225 -6.88 -10.41 -1.67
CA ILE A 225 -7.99 -9.64 -2.23
C ILE A 225 -8.67 -8.78 -1.15
N ALA A 226 -8.97 -9.37 0.01
CA ALA A 226 -9.60 -8.64 1.11
C ALA A 226 -8.69 -7.52 1.64
N THR A 227 -7.38 -7.77 1.76
CA THR A 227 -6.42 -6.74 2.17
C THR A 227 -6.32 -5.63 1.14
N ALA A 228 -6.29 -5.95 -0.15
CA ALA A 228 -6.19 -4.96 -1.22
C ALA A 228 -7.40 -4.01 -1.24
N LEU A 229 -8.61 -4.54 -1.03
CA LEU A 229 -9.82 -3.74 -0.89
C LEU A 229 -9.78 -2.84 0.36
N ILE A 230 -9.41 -3.41 1.52
CA ILE A 230 -9.30 -2.64 2.77
C ILE A 230 -8.22 -1.57 2.66
N PHE A 231 -7.10 -1.86 2.00
CA PHE A 231 -6.03 -0.91 1.70
C PHE A 231 -6.56 0.29 0.90
N GLY A 232 -7.25 0.04 -0.22
CA GLY A 232 -7.86 1.12 -1.00
C GLY A 232 -8.84 1.94 -0.15
N LEU A 233 -9.80 1.27 0.49
CA LEU A 233 -10.83 1.93 1.30
C LEU A 233 -10.25 2.74 2.48
N ALA A 234 -9.12 2.33 3.05
CA ALA A 234 -8.47 3.06 4.13
C ALA A 234 -7.97 4.45 3.71
N HIS A 235 -7.80 4.70 2.41
CA HIS A 235 -7.39 6.00 1.87
C HIS A 235 -8.58 6.94 1.63
N ALA A 236 -9.80 6.41 1.50
CA ALA A 236 -10.97 7.21 1.14
C ALA A 236 -11.25 8.37 2.12
N PRO A 237 -11.17 8.20 3.45
CA PRO A 237 -11.35 9.33 4.38
C PRO A 237 -10.29 10.41 4.21
N GLY A 238 -9.03 10.03 3.96
CA GLY A 238 -7.94 10.98 3.73
C GLY A 238 -8.14 11.78 2.45
N LEU A 239 -8.48 11.10 1.35
CA LEU A 239 -8.81 11.73 0.08
C LEU A 239 -10.00 12.67 0.23
N PHE A 240 -11.10 12.23 0.84
CA PHE A 240 -12.31 13.04 0.97
C PHE A 240 -12.13 14.25 1.91
N MET A 241 -11.54 14.05 3.09
CA MET A 241 -11.49 15.08 4.15
C MET A 241 -10.31 16.05 4.01
N ARG A 242 -9.22 15.64 3.36
CA ARG A 242 -7.97 16.43 3.29
C ARG A 242 -7.41 16.58 1.87
N GLY A 243 -8.01 15.93 0.86
CA GLY A 243 -7.62 16.16 -0.53
C GLY A 243 -8.12 17.50 -1.06
N GLY A 244 -7.75 17.82 -2.29
CA GLY A 244 -8.22 18.99 -3.02
C GLY A 244 -8.29 18.72 -4.53
N PRO A 245 -8.69 19.70 -5.35
CA PRO A 245 -8.86 19.55 -6.80
C PRO A 245 -7.62 19.01 -7.54
N ASP A 246 -6.42 19.24 -7.00
CA ASP A 246 -5.15 18.81 -7.57
C ASP A 246 -4.68 17.42 -7.07
N VAL A 247 -5.47 16.75 -6.22
CA VAL A 247 -5.17 15.43 -5.67
C VAL A 247 -5.95 14.37 -6.44
N ASP A 248 -5.24 13.44 -7.08
CA ASP A 248 -5.86 12.32 -7.78
C ASP A 248 -6.81 11.53 -6.88
N GLY A 249 -8.03 11.32 -7.37
CA GLY A 249 -9.08 10.60 -6.63
C GLY A 249 -9.87 11.43 -5.63
N TRP A 250 -9.58 12.73 -5.48
CA TRP A 250 -10.44 13.65 -4.75
C TRP A 250 -11.75 13.92 -5.52
N SER A 251 -12.84 14.07 -4.77
CA SER A 251 -14.14 14.52 -5.28
C SER A 251 -14.99 15.05 -4.13
N THR A 252 -15.90 15.97 -4.45
CA THR A 252 -16.96 16.41 -3.52
C THR A 252 -18.03 15.34 -3.32
N ASP A 253 -18.13 14.35 -4.22
CA ASP A 253 -18.97 13.17 -4.03
C ASP A 253 -18.18 12.08 -3.29
N PRO A 254 -18.54 11.73 -2.04
CA PRO A 254 -17.84 10.70 -1.28
C PRO A 254 -17.92 9.31 -1.95
N LEU A 255 -18.95 9.03 -2.75
CA LEU A 255 -19.06 7.77 -3.48
C LEU A 255 -18.07 7.71 -4.65
N GLN A 256 -17.76 8.83 -5.30
CA GLN A 256 -16.70 8.88 -6.31
C GLN A 256 -15.33 8.62 -5.68
N VAL A 257 -15.05 9.16 -4.49
CA VAL A 257 -13.80 8.89 -3.76
C VAL A 257 -13.70 7.41 -3.41
N VAL A 258 -14.75 6.81 -2.84
CA VAL A 258 -14.77 5.37 -2.54
C VAL A 258 -14.58 4.55 -3.82
N ALA A 259 -15.30 4.86 -4.89
CA ALA A 259 -15.18 4.18 -6.16
C ALA A 259 -13.76 4.30 -6.74
N HIS A 260 -13.13 5.47 -6.65
CA HIS A 260 -11.75 5.67 -7.07
C HIS A 260 -10.78 4.80 -6.27
N THR A 261 -10.92 4.73 -4.94
CA THR A 261 -10.03 3.87 -4.13
C THR A 261 -10.16 2.38 -4.45
N ILE A 262 -11.35 1.92 -4.81
CA ILE A 262 -11.56 0.54 -5.29
C ILE A 262 -10.99 0.38 -6.71
N ALA A 263 -11.23 1.34 -7.60
CA ALA A 263 -10.86 1.22 -9.00
C ALA A 263 -9.35 1.34 -9.24
N VAL A 264 -8.66 2.18 -8.44
CA VAL A 264 -7.25 2.58 -8.66
C VAL A 264 -6.31 2.05 -7.59
N LEU A 265 -6.61 2.26 -6.30
CA LEU A 265 -5.68 1.89 -5.22
C LEU A 265 -5.69 0.39 -4.93
N SER A 266 -6.86 -0.27 -4.95
CA SER A 266 -6.90 -1.70 -4.65
C SER A 266 -6.17 -2.59 -5.67
N PRO A 267 -6.15 -2.32 -6.99
CA PRO A 267 -5.29 -3.07 -7.91
C PRO A 267 -3.79 -2.99 -7.59
N ILE A 268 -3.29 -1.84 -7.14
CA ILE A 268 -1.89 -1.72 -6.66
C ILE A 268 -1.71 -2.63 -5.44
N GLY A 269 -2.65 -2.58 -4.50
CA GLY A 269 -2.69 -3.48 -3.35
C GLY A 269 -2.71 -4.97 -3.70
N LEU A 270 -3.34 -5.37 -4.82
CA LEU A 270 -3.31 -6.75 -5.31
C LEU A 270 -1.89 -7.18 -5.73
N THR A 271 -1.16 -6.33 -6.44
CA THR A 271 0.21 -6.62 -6.90
C THR A 271 1.16 -6.80 -5.72
N PHE A 272 1.14 -5.87 -4.77
CA PHE A 272 1.98 -5.92 -3.58
C PHE A 272 1.57 -7.07 -2.65
N GLY A 273 0.26 -7.30 -2.51
CA GLY A 273 -0.28 -8.44 -1.77
C GLY A 273 0.14 -9.79 -2.38
N LEU A 274 0.12 -9.91 -3.71
CA LEU A 274 0.62 -11.08 -4.45
C LEU A 274 2.11 -11.31 -4.18
N ILE A 275 2.94 -10.27 -4.34
CA ILE A 275 4.39 -10.35 -4.09
C ILE A 275 4.63 -10.84 -2.66
N TYR A 276 3.98 -10.24 -1.67
CA TYR A 276 4.11 -10.65 -0.28
C TYR A 276 3.59 -12.07 -0.02
N ALA A 277 2.46 -12.47 -0.61
CA ALA A 277 1.93 -13.82 -0.46
C ALA A 277 2.87 -14.89 -1.03
N ARG A 278 3.58 -14.56 -2.12
CA ARG A 278 4.51 -15.45 -2.82
C ARG A 278 5.90 -15.52 -2.19
N THR A 279 6.34 -14.44 -1.53
CA THR A 279 7.73 -14.28 -1.08
C THR A 279 7.88 -14.20 0.43
N LYS A 280 6.84 -13.74 1.13
CA LYS A 280 6.88 -13.35 2.55
C LYS A 280 8.03 -12.42 2.89
N SER A 281 8.55 -11.69 1.90
CA SER A 281 9.61 -10.72 2.06
C SER A 281 8.99 -9.34 2.24
N LEU A 282 8.91 -8.89 3.49
CA LEU A 282 8.39 -7.56 3.79
C LEU A 282 9.33 -6.48 3.24
N LEU A 283 10.65 -6.69 3.33
CA LEU A 283 11.64 -5.79 2.78
C LEU A 283 11.47 -5.58 1.26
N LEU A 284 11.17 -6.65 0.50
CA LEU A 284 10.97 -6.54 -0.94
C LEU A 284 9.82 -5.59 -1.27
N VAL A 285 8.67 -5.77 -0.61
CA VAL A 285 7.50 -4.92 -0.87
C VAL A 285 7.71 -3.50 -0.35
N ILE A 286 8.38 -3.31 0.78
CA ILE A 286 8.75 -1.98 1.30
C ILE A 286 9.58 -1.19 0.28
N LEU A 287 10.63 -1.81 -0.27
CA LEU A 287 11.50 -1.15 -1.23
C LEU A 287 10.79 -0.89 -2.56
N LEU A 288 9.97 -1.83 -3.05
CA LEU A 288 9.18 -1.61 -4.25
C LEU A 288 8.14 -0.50 -4.06
N HIS A 289 7.59 -0.34 -2.86
CA HIS A 289 6.63 0.72 -2.55
C HIS A 289 7.35 2.06 -2.58
N GLY A 290 8.51 2.17 -1.92
CA GLY A 290 9.34 3.37 -2.00
C GLY A 290 9.69 3.76 -3.44
N LEU A 291 9.84 2.79 -4.37
CA LEU A 291 10.09 3.08 -5.79
C LEU A 291 8.86 3.59 -6.55
N VAL A 292 7.65 3.26 -6.10
CA VAL A 292 6.41 3.86 -6.63
C VAL A 292 6.37 5.35 -6.25
N ASP A 293 6.77 5.67 -5.02
CA ASP A 293 6.53 6.99 -4.44
C ASP A 293 7.72 7.96 -4.53
N VAL A 294 8.94 7.48 -4.82
CA VAL A 294 10.12 8.35 -4.80
C VAL A 294 10.05 9.48 -5.81
N LEU A 295 9.63 9.23 -7.06
CA LEU A 295 9.60 10.29 -8.07
C LEU A 295 8.44 11.29 -7.82
N PRO A 296 7.22 10.86 -7.49
CA PRO A 296 6.12 11.79 -7.17
C PRO A 296 6.43 12.72 -5.99
N ASN A 297 7.20 12.24 -5.00
CA ASN A 297 7.49 13.01 -3.78
C ASN A 297 8.87 13.69 -3.78
N LEU A 298 9.71 13.47 -4.80
CA LEU A 298 11.08 14.00 -4.81
C LEU A 298 11.10 15.53 -4.84
N ALA A 299 10.17 16.14 -5.57
CA ALA A 299 10.12 17.58 -5.73
C ALA A 299 9.87 18.28 -4.39
N GLU A 300 8.81 17.88 -3.69
CA GLU A 300 8.48 18.35 -2.35
C GLU A 300 9.62 18.07 -1.35
N PHE A 301 10.24 16.89 -1.42
CA PHE A 301 11.39 16.57 -0.58
C PHE A 301 12.54 17.56 -0.78
N VAL A 302 12.88 17.92 -2.02
CA VAL A 302 13.96 18.88 -2.28
C VAL A 302 13.61 20.27 -1.76
N GLU A 303 12.37 20.73 -1.95
CA GLU A 303 11.93 22.04 -1.46
C GLU A 303 11.97 22.13 0.07
N LEU A 304 11.65 21.04 0.75
CA LEU A 304 11.61 20.97 2.21
C LEU A 304 12.99 20.86 2.86
N TRP A 305 13.92 20.13 2.23
CA TRP A 305 15.21 19.75 2.84
C TRP A 305 16.42 20.51 2.31
N ARG A 306 16.24 21.41 1.34
CA ARG A 306 17.27 22.33 0.87
C ARG A 306 17.40 23.56 1.78
#